data_AF-A0A246ECA8-F1
#
_entry.id   AF-A0A246ECA8-F1
#
_cell.length_a   1.000
_cell.length_b   1.000
_cell.length_c   1.000
_cell.angle_alpha   90.00
_cell.angle_beta   90.00
_cell.angle_gamma   90.00
#
_symmetry.space_group_name_H-M   'P 1'
#
loop_
_entity.id
_entity.type
_entity.pdbx_description
1 polymer ?
#
loop_
_entity_poly.entity_id
_entity_poly.type
_entity_poly.pdbx_seq_one_letter_code
_entity_poly.pdbx_strand_id
1 'polypeptide(L)'
;MSIILTADVFTPAKLPTVTDVDRTDVSSELSRWVNRGGYFVSLLGTTKLGKTTLVKSFLAMLPKDSWSVYLPGQSLGSGADDLWLKLAQQLQIPTSKESGLASSDKTSWGFLARLQVSLFGAGSAVQSNVTSEQQDSSSSVQKFNVDPSVAVTEAVELLRANNRQVVIAIDDFHFVTDAAARRAIVLALRPLADLGCAVILSTIPGGELDTAFSTTNTGGRRKTVRVPRWGVDELEQIATQGLKALRLWAAPDLITNLAEQSFGSPQIMQQLCLDLCEMENGIYRSDERAPVEEVRAPDDIDKFFRSLEDDEALGWLAKLSAGPDPRRKREKKSYPTDPPAELDGYQLIMQSLHDFGSPHELPLSELKRHVGDRLKIDGKELGRLALELKARNLGLLASKDTTSALEAQNRTAPEDALDDESDDEEFAFAELVAADAIPQPVFELQGTGIQATIRILDPLLSYMIKWHPEKIVESGRG
;
A
#
# COMPACT_ATOMS: atom_id res chain seq x y z
N MET A 1 -38.17 -1.09 -6.45
CA MET A 1 -37.77 -0.71 -5.09
C MET A 1 -36.32 -1.11 -4.98
N SER A 2 -35.41 -0.13 -4.89
CA SER A 2 -33.99 -0.43 -4.68
C SER A 2 -33.82 -0.72 -3.20
N ILE A 3 -33.57 -1.97 -2.88
CA ILE A 3 -32.99 -2.33 -1.59
C ILE A 3 -31.48 -2.16 -1.76
N ILE A 4 -30.86 -1.44 -0.84
CA ILE A 4 -29.40 -1.29 -0.78
C ILE A 4 -28.87 -2.05 0.44
N LEU A 5 -27.80 -2.82 0.28
CA LEU A 5 -27.16 -3.54 1.37
C LEU A 5 -26.12 -2.64 2.04
N THR A 6 -25.98 -2.75 3.36
CA THR A 6 -24.91 -2.10 4.13
C THR A 6 -23.53 -2.47 3.60
N ALA A 7 -23.33 -3.76 3.27
CA ALA A 7 -22.10 -4.27 2.66
C ALA A 7 -21.82 -3.78 1.22
N ASP A 8 -22.79 -3.13 0.56
CA ASP A 8 -22.59 -2.45 -0.74
C ASP A 8 -22.29 -0.95 -0.56
N VAL A 9 -22.59 -0.39 0.62
CA VAL A 9 -22.34 1.02 0.97
C VAL A 9 -21.01 1.18 1.67
N PHE A 10 -20.78 0.38 2.71
CA PHE A 10 -19.54 0.33 3.46
C PHE A 10 -18.72 -0.87 2.98
N THR A 11 -17.67 -0.60 2.22
CA THR A 11 -16.93 -1.64 1.49
C THR A 11 -15.45 -1.65 1.87
N PRO A 12 -15.08 -2.12 3.08
CA PRO A 12 -13.69 -2.08 3.56
C PRO A 12 -12.71 -2.85 2.66
N ALA A 13 -13.18 -3.90 1.97
CA ALA A 13 -12.37 -4.74 1.09
C ALA A 13 -12.57 -4.48 -0.43
N LYS A 14 -13.39 -3.51 -0.82
CA LYS A 14 -13.67 -3.20 -2.24
C LYS A 14 -13.50 -1.70 -2.51
N LEU A 15 -13.45 -1.35 -3.79
CA LEU A 15 -13.48 0.05 -4.19
C LEU A 15 -14.83 0.65 -3.77
N PRO A 16 -14.85 1.69 -2.92
CA PRO A 16 -16.10 2.34 -2.54
C PRO A 16 -16.70 3.05 -3.76
N THR A 17 -18.01 2.94 -3.92
CA THR A 17 -18.76 3.66 -4.97
C THR A 17 -19.72 4.69 -4.38
N VAL A 18 -20.21 4.42 -3.16
CA VAL A 18 -21.13 5.31 -2.42
C VAL A 18 -20.37 6.25 -1.50
N THR A 19 -19.28 5.77 -0.92
CA THR A 19 -18.49 6.42 0.13
C THR A 19 -17.09 6.82 -0.36
N ASP A 20 -16.92 7.01 -1.67
CA ASP A 20 -15.66 7.48 -2.26
C ASP A 20 -15.52 8.98 -2.01
N VAL A 21 -14.57 9.36 -1.15
CA VAL A 21 -14.33 10.75 -0.78
C VAL A 21 -13.28 11.34 -1.71
N ASP A 22 -13.62 12.42 -2.41
CA ASP A 22 -12.69 13.11 -3.30
C ASP A 22 -11.61 13.83 -2.49
N ARG A 23 -10.37 13.39 -2.66
CA ARG A 23 -9.17 14.03 -2.11
C ARG A 23 -8.65 15.09 -3.08
N THR A 24 -9.41 16.17 -3.22
CA THR A 24 -9.27 17.15 -4.30
C THR A 24 -7.84 17.70 -4.44
N ASP A 25 -7.11 17.92 -3.35
CA ASP A 25 -5.73 18.41 -3.40
C ASP A 25 -4.78 17.41 -4.08
N VAL A 26 -4.88 16.13 -3.70
CA VAL A 26 -4.04 15.06 -4.24
C VAL A 26 -4.44 14.76 -5.69
N SER A 27 -5.75 14.69 -5.97
CA SER A 27 -6.25 14.42 -7.33
C SER A 27 -5.93 15.56 -8.29
N SER A 28 -5.93 16.82 -7.83
CA SER A 28 -5.53 17.99 -8.62
C SER A 28 -4.04 17.99 -8.93
N GLU A 29 -3.18 17.65 -7.96
CA GLU A 29 -1.74 17.56 -8.18
C GLU A 29 -1.39 16.42 -9.15
N LEU A 30 -2.04 15.26 -9.00
CA LEU A 30 -1.89 14.14 -9.92
C LEU A 30 -2.35 14.50 -11.34
N SER A 31 -3.53 15.11 -11.47
CA SER A 31 -4.10 15.60 -12.74
C SER A 31 -3.14 16.55 -13.45
N ARG A 32 -2.50 17.48 -12.71
CA ARG A 32 -1.56 18.44 -13.28
C ARG A 32 -0.42 17.78 -14.04
N TRP A 33 0.13 16.68 -13.51
CA TRP A 33 1.24 15.98 -14.14
C TRP A 33 0.78 15.01 -15.22
N VAL A 34 -0.30 14.28 -14.98
CA VAL A 34 -0.88 13.33 -15.94
C VAL A 34 -1.36 14.03 -17.22
N ASN A 35 -1.98 15.21 -17.10
CA ASN A 35 -2.46 15.98 -18.25
C ASN A 35 -1.33 16.56 -19.11
N ARG A 36 -0.12 16.74 -18.56
CA ARG A 36 1.05 17.20 -19.33
C ARG A 36 1.68 16.09 -20.16
N GLY A 37 1.51 14.82 -19.74
CA GLY A 37 2.13 13.67 -20.38
C GLY A 37 3.66 13.62 -20.22
N GLY A 38 4.23 12.44 -20.45
CA GLY A 38 5.69 12.21 -20.45
C GLY A 38 6.39 12.29 -19.09
N TYR A 39 5.62 12.34 -18.00
CA TYR A 39 6.14 12.32 -16.64
C TYR A 39 6.01 10.92 -16.01
N PHE A 40 6.99 10.60 -15.17
CA PHE A 40 6.91 9.54 -14.18
C PHE A 40 6.46 10.18 -12.86
N VAL A 41 5.23 9.91 -12.47
CA VAL A 41 4.62 10.44 -11.25
C VAL A 41 4.68 9.38 -10.16
N SER A 42 5.60 9.54 -9.22
CA SER A 42 5.67 8.72 -8.01
C SER A 42 4.59 9.17 -7.03
N LEU A 43 3.58 8.33 -6.83
CA LEU A 43 2.52 8.54 -5.84
C LEU A 43 2.98 7.91 -4.52
N LEU A 44 3.39 8.74 -3.56
CA LEU A 44 4.00 8.30 -2.31
C LEU A 44 3.00 8.30 -1.18
N GLY A 45 2.86 7.19 -0.47
CA GLY A 45 2.07 7.15 0.75
C GLY A 45 2.23 5.83 1.47
N THR A 46 1.89 5.81 2.75
CA THR A 46 2.01 4.60 3.58
C THR A 46 0.95 3.57 3.17
N THR A 47 1.15 2.33 3.58
CA THR A 47 0.21 1.24 3.31
C THR A 47 -1.15 1.51 3.95
N LYS A 48 -2.24 1.04 3.33
CA LYS A 48 -3.62 1.17 3.83
C LYS A 48 -4.16 2.62 3.98
N LEU A 49 -3.58 3.60 3.27
CA LEU A 49 -4.11 4.97 3.15
C LEU A 49 -5.03 5.18 1.91
N GLY A 50 -5.42 4.13 1.22
CA GLY A 50 -6.30 4.22 0.04
C GLY A 50 -5.60 4.67 -1.26
N LYS A 51 -4.27 4.50 -1.38
CA LYS A 51 -3.54 4.79 -2.64
C LYS A 51 -4.13 4.05 -3.84
N THR A 52 -4.40 2.75 -3.68
CA THR A 52 -5.02 1.90 -4.71
C THR A 52 -6.39 2.43 -5.15
N THR A 53 -7.23 2.81 -4.18
CA THR A 53 -8.53 3.44 -4.43
C THR A 53 -8.36 4.74 -5.19
N LEU A 54 -7.47 5.63 -4.73
CA LEU A 54 -7.19 6.91 -5.37
C LEU A 54 -6.74 6.72 -6.83
N VAL A 55 -5.81 5.80 -7.10
CA VAL A 55 -5.35 5.52 -8.47
C VAL A 55 -6.51 5.00 -9.33
N LYS A 56 -7.29 4.02 -8.84
CA LYS A 56 -8.41 3.44 -9.60
C LYS A 56 -9.51 4.47 -9.88
N SER A 57 -9.94 5.23 -8.88
CA SER A 57 -10.91 6.31 -9.04
C SER A 57 -10.39 7.37 -10.00
N PHE A 58 -9.12 7.76 -9.88
CA PHE A 58 -8.48 8.69 -10.81
C PHE A 58 -8.52 8.19 -12.26
N LEU A 59 -8.14 6.93 -12.52
CA LEU A 59 -8.20 6.35 -13.85
C LEU A 59 -9.64 6.28 -14.40
N ALA A 60 -10.62 5.97 -13.55
CA ALA A 60 -12.03 5.92 -13.93
C ALA A 60 -12.62 7.31 -14.27
N MET A 61 -12.05 8.38 -13.70
CA MET A 61 -12.44 9.77 -13.97
C MET A 61 -11.78 10.36 -15.22
N LEU A 62 -10.80 9.67 -15.82
CA LEU A 62 -10.20 10.13 -17.07
C LEU A 62 -11.26 10.27 -18.17
N PRO A 63 -11.05 11.16 -19.17
CA PRO A 63 -11.93 11.25 -20.31
C PRO A 63 -12.22 9.87 -20.92
N LYS A 64 -13.47 9.59 -21.29
CA LYS A 64 -13.92 8.29 -21.83
C LYS A 64 -13.12 7.80 -23.03
N ASP A 65 -12.44 8.73 -23.65
CA ASP A 65 -11.78 8.63 -24.92
C ASP A 65 -10.25 8.41 -24.72
N SER A 66 -9.77 8.49 -23.48
CA SER A 66 -8.44 8.10 -23.01
C SER A 66 -8.26 6.58 -22.97
N TRP A 67 -7.02 6.13 -23.08
CA TRP A 67 -6.64 4.76 -22.75
C TRP A 67 -5.84 4.75 -21.45
N SER A 68 -6.26 3.92 -20.51
CA SER A 68 -5.55 3.75 -19.25
C SER A 68 -5.46 2.31 -18.84
N VAL A 69 -4.39 1.96 -18.15
CA VAL A 69 -4.17 0.62 -17.62
C VAL A 69 -3.73 0.69 -16.16
N TYR A 70 -4.25 -0.22 -15.35
CA TYR A 70 -3.84 -0.46 -13.97
C TYR A 70 -3.12 -1.81 -13.89
N LEU A 71 -1.90 -1.82 -13.37
CA LEU A 71 -1.08 -3.01 -13.19
C LEU A 71 -0.67 -3.14 -11.71
N PRO A 72 -0.99 -4.25 -11.02
CA PRO A 72 -0.42 -4.52 -9.69
C PRO A 72 1.08 -4.82 -9.80
N GLY A 73 1.90 -4.18 -8.96
CA GLY A 73 3.36 -4.38 -8.91
C GLY A 73 3.76 -5.83 -8.61
N GLN A 74 2.99 -6.54 -7.77
CA GLN A 74 3.19 -7.96 -7.46
C GLN A 74 3.14 -8.85 -8.70
N SER A 75 2.51 -8.37 -9.78
CA SER A 75 2.37 -9.11 -11.02
C SER A 75 3.52 -8.89 -12.01
N LEU A 76 4.52 -8.08 -11.64
CA LEU A 76 5.66 -7.69 -12.48
C LEU A 76 7.00 -8.25 -11.97
N GLY A 77 6.97 -9.44 -11.35
CA GLY A 77 8.15 -10.04 -10.74
C GLY A 77 9.31 -10.28 -11.71
N SER A 78 9.02 -10.57 -12.99
CA SER A 78 10.05 -10.74 -14.04
C SER A 78 10.46 -9.42 -14.72
N GLY A 79 10.08 -8.27 -14.15
CA GLY A 79 10.49 -6.96 -14.66
C GLY A 79 9.82 -6.57 -15.99
N ALA A 80 10.64 -6.17 -16.97
CA ALA A 80 10.16 -5.63 -18.24
C ALA A 80 9.35 -6.64 -19.07
N ASP A 81 9.67 -7.92 -19.01
CA ASP A 81 8.97 -8.95 -19.80
C ASP A 81 7.50 -9.07 -19.38
N ASP A 82 7.24 -9.09 -18.08
CA ASP A 82 5.88 -9.13 -17.53
C ASP A 82 5.12 -7.84 -17.86
N LEU A 83 5.80 -6.69 -17.80
CA LEU A 83 5.22 -5.40 -18.18
C LEU A 83 4.73 -5.45 -19.63
N TRP A 84 5.61 -5.79 -20.58
CA TRP A 84 5.25 -5.79 -21.99
C TRP A 84 4.14 -6.79 -22.32
N LEU A 85 4.18 -7.98 -21.71
CA LEU A 85 3.15 -8.99 -21.89
C LEU A 85 1.78 -8.48 -21.39
N LYS A 86 1.74 -7.85 -20.22
CA LYS A 86 0.49 -7.30 -19.66
C LYS A 86 -0.03 -6.13 -20.48
N LEU A 87 0.83 -5.21 -20.90
CA LEU A 87 0.42 -4.10 -21.77
C LEU A 87 -0.12 -4.63 -23.10
N ALA A 88 0.53 -5.63 -23.69
CA ALA A 88 0.06 -6.28 -24.91
C ALA A 88 -1.31 -6.93 -24.72
N GLN A 89 -1.52 -7.66 -23.62
CA GLN A 89 -2.82 -8.25 -23.27
C GLN A 89 -3.91 -7.19 -23.10
N GLN A 90 -3.61 -6.07 -22.44
CA GLN A 90 -4.54 -4.96 -22.22
C GLN A 90 -4.90 -4.23 -23.54
N LEU A 91 -3.95 -4.19 -24.47
CA LEU A 91 -4.15 -3.73 -25.85
C LEU A 91 -4.73 -4.82 -26.76
N GLN A 92 -5.06 -6.02 -26.24
CA GLN A 92 -5.56 -7.17 -27.01
C GLN A 92 -4.64 -7.55 -28.20
N ILE A 93 -3.33 -7.40 -28.03
CA ILE A 93 -2.29 -7.83 -28.96
C ILE A 93 -2.02 -9.33 -28.69
N PRO A 94 -2.20 -10.22 -29.68
CA PRO A 94 -1.87 -11.63 -29.53
C PRO A 94 -0.40 -11.86 -29.16
N THR A 95 -0.16 -12.55 -28.03
CA THR A 95 1.18 -12.95 -27.56
C THR A 95 1.29 -14.47 -27.45
N SER A 96 2.32 -15.07 -28.05
CA SER A 96 2.45 -16.52 -28.33
C SER A 96 2.90 -17.42 -27.16
N LYS A 97 2.75 -17.01 -25.89
CA LYS A 97 3.20 -17.83 -24.74
C LYS A 97 2.26 -18.96 -24.33
N GLU A 98 1.06 -19.04 -24.88
CA GLU A 98 0.23 -20.25 -24.80
C GLU A 98 0.26 -20.97 -26.16
N SER A 99 0.45 -22.28 -26.10
CA SER A 99 0.56 -23.24 -27.21
C SER A 99 -0.06 -22.81 -28.54
N GLY A 100 0.76 -22.94 -29.59
CA GLY A 100 0.51 -22.76 -31.01
C GLY A 100 -0.93 -22.68 -31.52
N LEU A 101 -1.06 -21.87 -32.59
CA LEU A 101 -2.19 -21.66 -33.51
C LEU A 101 -2.91 -20.33 -33.29
N ALA A 102 -2.39 -19.28 -33.91
CA ALA A 102 -3.21 -18.17 -34.37
C ALA A 102 -3.33 -18.28 -35.90
N SER A 103 -4.56 -18.42 -36.39
CA SER A 103 -4.93 -18.55 -37.80
C SER A 103 -5.47 -17.22 -38.34
N SER A 104 -5.15 -16.94 -39.60
CA SER A 104 -5.86 -16.08 -40.56
C SER A 104 -5.65 -14.54 -40.53
N ASP A 105 -5.36 -14.09 -41.76
CA ASP A 105 -5.58 -12.80 -42.45
C ASP A 105 -4.96 -11.47 -42.00
N LYS A 106 -4.42 -10.79 -43.03
CA LYS A 106 -3.78 -9.46 -43.06
C LYS A 106 -4.76 -8.30 -42.80
N THR A 107 -5.60 -8.43 -41.77
CA THR A 107 -6.45 -7.36 -41.21
C THR A 107 -5.98 -7.07 -39.78
N SER A 108 -4.75 -6.55 -39.70
CA SER A 108 -4.18 -5.73 -38.62
C SER A 108 -4.87 -5.78 -37.25
N TRP A 109 -4.56 -6.79 -36.43
CA TRP A 109 -4.61 -6.73 -34.95
C TRP A 109 -5.91 -6.18 -34.34
N GLY A 110 -6.86 -7.02 -33.92
CA GLY A 110 -8.22 -6.63 -33.53
C GLY A 110 -8.43 -5.30 -32.78
N PHE A 111 -7.56 -4.91 -31.83
CA PHE A 111 -7.59 -3.56 -31.23
C PHE A 111 -7.06 -2.47 -32.15
N LEU A 112 -5.93 -2.64 -32.85
CA LEU A 112 -5.45 -1.68 -33.85
C LEU A 112 -6.40 -1.56 -35.05
N ALA A 113 -7.04 -2.65 -35.50
CA ALA A 113 -8.11 -2.59 -36.49
C ALA A 113 -9.33 -1.84 -35.94
N ARG A 114 -9.79 -2.12 -34.72
CA ARG A 114 -10.88 -1.36 -34.08
C ARG A 114 -10.52 0.09 -33.85
N LEU A 115 -9.28 0.37 -33.46
CA LEU A 115 -8.73 1.71 -33.30
C LEU A 115 -8.73 2.40 -34.65
N GLN A 116 -8.10 1.83 -35.68
CA GLN A 116 -8.08 2.39 -37.04
C GLN A 116 -9.50 2.63 -37.58
N VAL A 117 -10.43 1.69 -37.42
CA VAL A 117 -11.82 1.83 -37.85
C VAL A 117 -12.58 2.91 -37.06
N SER A 118 -12.36 3.00 -35.74
CA SER A 118 -13.00 4.01 -34.88
C SER A 118 -12.42 5.41 -35.06
N LEU A 119 -11.19 5.52 -35.55
CA LEU A 119 -10.40 6.76 -35.56
C LEU A 119 -10.36 7.38 -36.96
N PHE A 120 -10.43 6.55 -38.01
CA PHE A 120 -10.45 6.96 -39.41
C PHE A 120 -11.81 6.77 -40.11
N GLY A 121 -12.80 6.22 -39.40
CA GLY A 121 -14.11 5.86 -39.96
C GLY A 121 -13.98 4.73 -41.00
N ALA A 122 -15.09 4.05 -41.30
CA ALA A 122 -15.14 2.94 -42.27
C ALA A 122 -14.90 3.36 -43.74
N GLY A 123 -14.17 4.44 -44.01
CA GLY A 123 -14.04 5.02 -45.34
C GLY A 123 -12.73 5.75 -45.67
N SER A 124 -11.81 5.97 -44.73
CA SER A 124 -10.51 6.58 -45.05
C SER A 124 -9.44 5.51 -45.26
N ALA A 125 -9.49 4.89 -46.44
CA ALA A 125 -8.41 4.08 -46.97
C ALA A 125 -7.15 4.96 -47.13
N VAL A 126 -6.20 4.83 -46.22
CA VAL A 126 -4.81 5.22 -46.52
C VAL A 126 -4.35 4.33 -47.67
N GLN A 127 -4.12 5.00 -48.79
CA GLN A 127 -3.77 4.48 -50.10
C GLN A 127 -2.52 3.57 -50.04
N SER A 128 -2.72 2.26 -49.85
CA SER A 128 -1.72 1.27 -50.23
C SER A 128 -1.93 0.91 -51.70
N ASN A 129 -1.12 1.51 -52.58
CA ASN A 129 -0.96 1.04 -53.95
C ASN A 129 -0.36 -0.39 -53.92
N VAL A 130 -1.20 -1.42 -53.94
CA VAL A 130 -0.85 -2.71 -54.54
C VAL A 130 -2.09 -3.20 -55.29
N THR A 131 -1.89 -3.35 -56.59
CA THR A 131 -2.79 -3.71 -57.66
C THR A 131 -3.64 -4.96 -57.37
N SER A 132 -4.92 -4.85 -57.73
CA SER A 132 -5.85 -5.96 -57.88
C SER A 132 -5.41 -6.86 -59.03
N GLU A 133 -4.95 -8.07 -58.73
CA GLU A 133 -5.02 -9.22 -59.64
C GLU A 133 -5.65 -10.41 -58.91
N GLN A 134 -6.45 -11.15 -59.68
CA GLN A 134 -7.36 -12.20 -59.27
C GLN A 134 -6.66 -13.36 -58.53
N GLN A 135 -7.32 -13.77 -57.44
CA GLN A 135 -7.60 -15.15 -57.02
C GLN A 135 -6.67 -16.24 -57.56
N ASP A 136 -5.71 -16.65 -56.72
CA ASP A 136 -5.28 -18.04 -56.68
C ASP A 136 -4.90 -18.46 -55.25
N SER A 137 -5.45 -19.59 -54.83
CA SER A 137 -5.33 -20.17 -53.50
C SER A 137 -3.92 -20.68 -53.24
N SER A 138 -3.16 -19.97 -52.39
CA SER A 138 -2.11 -20.58 -51.58
C SER A 138 -2.03 -19.85 -50.24
N SER A 139 -2.63 -20.44 -49.20
CA SER A 139 -2.49 -19.99 -47.82
C SER A 139 -1.08 -20.28 -47.34
N SER A 140 -0.11 -19.43 -47.71
CA SER A 140 1.20 -19.41 -47.08
C SER A 140 1.06 -18.79 -45.70
N VAL A 141 0.91 -19.64 -44.69
CA VAL A 141 0.96 -19.26 -43.27
C VAL A 141 2.40 -18.84 -42.96
N GLN A 142 2.70 -17.54 -43.15
CA GLN A 142 3.94 -16.97 -42.64
C GLN A 142 3.79 -16.73 -41.14
N LYS A 143 4.60 -17.45 -40.36
CA LYS A 143 4.67 -17.34 -38.90
C LYS A 143 5.46 -16.07 -38.56
N PHE A 144 4.80 -15.08 -37.97
CA PHE A 144 5.49 -13.92 -37.41
C PHE A 144 5.60 -14.08 -35.89
N ASN A 145 6.82 -13.98 -35.37
CA ASN A 145 7.02 -13.79 -33.94
C ASN A 145 6.84 -12.30 -33.67
N VAL A 146 5.86 -11.93 -32.85
CA VAL A 146 5.61 -10.52 -32.52
C VAL A 146 6.22 -10.23 -31.18
N ASP A 147 7.20 -9.35 -31.20
CA ASP A 147 7.82 -8.79 -30.01
C ASP A 147 6.80 -7.88 -29.31
N PRO A 148 6.36 -8.22 -28.09
CA PRO A 148 5.39 -7.42 -27.34
C PRO A 148 5.84 -5.95 -27.16
N SER A 149 7.14 -5.69 -27.01
CA SER A 149 7.65 -4.34 -26.79
C SER A 149 7.43 -3.42 -28.01
N VAL A 150 7.68 -3.95 -29.21
CA VAL A 150 7.48 -3.23 -30.47
C VAL A 150 5.99 -2.99 -30.70
N ALA A 151 5.16 -4.02 -30.55
CA ALA A 151 3.74 -3.93 -30.81
C ALA A 151 3.01 -2.97 -29.85
N VAL A 152 3.37 -2.99 -28.56
CA VAL A 152 2.83 -2.05 -27.57
C VAL A 152 3.25 -0.62 -27.90
N THR A 153 4.51 -0.42 -28.29
CA THR A 153 5.03 0.92 -28.64
C THR A 153 4.28 1.50 -29.84
N GLU A 154 4.13 0.74 -30.93
CA GLU A 154 3.37 1.16 -32.12
C GLU A 154 1.89 1.46 -31.79
N ALA A 155 1.25 0.65 -30.94
CA ALA A 155 -0.12 0.88 -30.50
C ALA A 155 -0.26 2.20 -29.73
N VAL A 156 0.70 2.49 -28.85
CA VAL A 156 0.77 3.75 -28.10
C VAL A 156 1.02 4.93 -29.03
N GLU A 157 1.92 4.82 -30.00
CA GLU A 157 2.15 5.86 -31.01
C GLU A 157 0.85 6.21 -31.76
N LEU A 158 0.08 5.20 -32.17
CA LEU A 158 -1.20 5.40 -32.83
C LEU A 158 -2.23 6.08 -31.93
N LEU A 159 -2.32 5.69 -30.65
CA LEU A 159 -3.19 6.36 -29.68
C LEU A 159 -2.82 7.85 -29.54
N ARG A 160 -1.52 8.14 -29.38
CA ARG A 160 -1.00 9.49 -29.19
C ARG A 160 -1.15 10.36 -30.43
N ALA A 161 -0.90 9.83 -31.62
CA ALA A 161 -1.10 10.51 -32.90
C ALA A 161 -2.55 10.98 -33.11
N ASN A 162 -3.50 10.38 -32.40
CA ASN A 162 -4.92 10.73 -32.45
C ASN A 162 -5.40 11.41 -31.18
N ASN A 163 -4.50 12.12 -30.50
CA ASN A 163 -4.78 12.94 -29.32
C ASN A 163 -5.41 12.19 -28.14
N ARG A 164 -5.28 10.86 -28.08
CA ARG A 164 -5.74 10.09 -26.92
C ARG A 164 -4.76 10.25 -25.77
N GLN A 165 -5.27 10.51 -24.57
CA GLN A 165 -4.45 10.43 -23.36
C GLN A 165 -4.12 8.97 -23.08
N VAL A 166 -2.87 8.70 -22.71
CA VAL A 166 -2.39 7.34 -22.40
C VAL A 166 -1.80 7.39 -21.00
N VAL A 167 -2.37 6.62 -20.08
CA VAL A 167 -1.95 6.57 -18.68
C VAL A 167 -1.65 5.14 -18.26
N ILE A 168 -0.43 4.89 -17.79
CA ILE A 168 -0.02 3.59 -17.25
C ILE A 168 0.19 3.75 -15.75
N ALA A 169 -0.67 3.12 -14.95
CA ALA A 169 -0.51 3.09 -13.50
C ALA A 169 0.03 1.73 -13.06
N ILE A 170 1.16 1.73 -12.37
CA ILE A 170 1.68 0.58 -11.66
C ILE A 170 1.48 0.84 -10.17
N ASP A 171 0.56 0.10 -9.57
CA ASP A 171 0.31 0.20 -8.13
C ASP A 171 1.33 -0.63 -7.37
N ASP A 172 1.61 -0.27 -6.11
CA ASP A 172 2.42 -1.10 -5.23
C ASP A 172 3.79 -1.48 -5.85
N PHE A 173 4.46 -0.52 -6.50
CA PHE A 173 5.69 -0.75 -7.28
C PHE A 173 6.85 -1.32 -6.44
N HIS A 174 6.89 -1.01 -5.15
CA HIS A 174 7.85 -1.55 -4.19
C HIS A 174 7.77 -3.07 -4.01
N PHE A 175 6.66 -3.72 -4.41
CA PHE A 175 6.55 -5.19 -4.35
C PHE A 175 7.31 -5.91 -5.47
N VAL A 176 7.81 -5.21 -6.48
CA VAL A 176 8.83 -5.76 -7.36
C VAL A 176 10.14 -5.69 -6.57
N THR A 177 10.46 -6.70 -5.78
CA THR A 177 11.57 -6.65 -4.80
C THR A 177 12.95 -6.60 -5.44
N ASP A 178 13.13 -7.25 -6.61
CA ASP A 178 14.38 -7.17 -7.35
C ASP A 178 14.61 -5.78 -7.97
N ALA A 179 15.68 -5.10 -7.53
CA ALA A 179 16.04 -3.77 -8.00
C ALA A 179 16.37 -3.75 -9.50
N ALA A 180 16.92 -4.84 -10.05
CA ALA A 180 17.21 -4.94 -11.48
C ALA A 180 15.91 -5.06 -12.31
N ALA A 181 14.93 -5.85 -11.84
CA ALA A 181 13.59 -5.92 -12.41
C ALA A 181 12.86 -4.57 -12.36
N ARG A 182 12.87 -3.86 -11.22
CA ARG A 182 12.32 -2.49 -11.13
C ARG A 182 12.97 -1.55 -12.12
N ARG A 183 14.30 -1.57 -12.21
CA ARG A 183 15.06 -0.77 -13.17
C ARG A 183 14.64 -1.10 -14.61
N ALA A 184 14.50 -2.38 -14.95
CA ALA A 184 14.09 -2.83 -16.28
C ALA A 184 12.70 -2.29 -16.65
N ILE A 185 11.75 -2.30 -15.70
CA ILE A 185 10.42 -1.70 -15.88
C ILE A 185 10.52 -0.20 -16.18
N VAL A 186 11.30 0.55 -15.41
CA VAL A 186 11.49 2.00 -15.64
C VAL A 186 12.08 2.28 -17.02
N LEU A 187 13.08 1.49 -17.44
CA LEU A 187 13.68 1.61 -18.77
C LEU A 187 12.69 1.28 -19.89
N ALA A 188 11.84 0.26 -19.71
CA ALA A 188 10.82 -0.14 -20.67
C ALA A 188 9.70 0.90 -20.81
N LEU A 189 9.33 1.59 -19.73
CA LEU A 189 8.32 2.66 -19.74
C LEU A 189 8.83 3.95 -20.37
N ARG A 190 10.14 4.18 -20.41
CA ARG A 190 10.73 5.44 -20.88
C ARG A 190 10.35 5.77 -22.34
N PRO A 191 10.49 4.86 -23.32
CA PRO A 191 10.01 5.09 -24.68
C PRO A 191 8.52 5.48 -24.74
N LEU A 192 7.67 4.85 -23.92
CA LEU A 192 6.24 5.21 -23.86
C LEU A 192 6.04 6.62 -23.30
N ALA A 193 6.80 7.00 -22.26
CA ALA A 193 6.78 8.37 -21.74
C ALA A 193 7.31 9.39 -22.77
N ASP A 194 8.30 9.04 -23.59
CA ASP A 194 8.78 9.89 -24.70
C ASP A 194 7.66 10.18 -25.73
N LEU A 195 6.70 9.27 -25.90
CA LEU A 195 5.48 9.47 -26.72
C LEU A 195 4.40 10.33 -26.04
N GLY A 196 4.66 10.81 -24.82
CA GLY A 196 3.74 11.63 -24.05
C GLY A 196 2.79 10.83 -23.15
N CYS A 197 3.03 9.54 -22.93
CA CYS A 197 2.29 8.78 -21.92
C CYS A 197 2.62 9.28 -20.51
N ALA A 198 1.61 9.36 -19.65
CA ALA A 198 1.83 9.57 -18.23
C ALA A 198 2.00 8.21 -17.53
N VAL A 199 3.01 8.12 -16.66
CA VAL A 199 3.24 6.93 -15.85
C VAL A 199 2.99 7.28 -14.39
N ILE A 200 2.15 6.51 -13.71
CA ILE A 200 1.91 6.63 -12.27
C ILE A 200 2.57 5.41 -11.61
N LEU A 201 3.45 5.65 -10.65
CA LEU A 201 4.11 4.61 -9.86
C LEU A 201 3.74 4.82 -8.39
N SER A 202 2.80 4.04 -7.87
CA SER A 202 2.42 4.07 -6.45
C SER A 202 3.44 3.31 -5.62
N THR A 203 3.97 3.93 -4.57
CA THR A 203 5.00 3.31 -3.72
C THR A 203 4.99 3.88 -2.31
N ILE A 204 5.81 3.29 -1.43
CA ILE A 204 5.99 3.72 -0.04
C ILE A 204 6.84 5.00 0.04
N PRO A 205 6.79 5.76 1.16
CA PRO A 205 7.69 6.88 1.40
C PRO A 205 9.16 6.46 1.26
N GLY A 206 9.99 7.30 0.66
CA GLY A 206 11.38 6.96 0.33
C GLY A 206 11.53 6.31 -1.05
N GLY A 207 10.44 5.83 -1.66
CA GLY A 207 10.46 5.29 -3.03
C GLY A 207 10.85 6.30 -4.11
N GLU A 208 10.81 7.61 -3.82
CA GLU A 208 11.37 8.63 -4.72
C GLU A 208 12.91 8.55 -4.87
N LEU A 209 13.57 7.90 -3.91
CA LEU A 209 15.01 7.62 -3.88
C LEU A 209 15.35 6.23 -4.43
N ASP A 210 14.37 5.49 -4.96
CA ASP A 210 14.58 4.12 -5.46
C ASP A 210 15.71 4.09 -6.51
N THR A 211 16.68 3.22 -6.26
CA THR A 211 17.87 3.03 -7.09
C THR A 211 17.51 2.55 -8.50
N ALA A 212 16.31 1.97 -8.67
CA ALA A 212 15.74 1.63 -9.98
C ALA A 212 15.76 2.80 -10.97
N PHE A 213 15.67 4.05 -10.49
CA PHE A 213 15.73 5.23 -11.34
C PHE A 213 17.14 5.76 -11.62
N SER A 214 18.17 5.28 -10.92
CA SER A 214 19.56 5.67 -11.16
C SER A 214 19.93 5.43 -12.62
N THR A 215 20.72 6.29 -13.27
CA THR A 215 21.19 6.10 -14.67
C THR A 215 20.14 5.74 -15.74
N THR A 216 18.84 5.93 -15.49
CA THR A 216 17.75 5.66 -16.45
C THR A 216 17.43 6.85 -17.38
N ASN A 217 18.13 7.97 -17.20
CA ASN A 217 17.87 9.25 -17.87
C ASN A 217 16.40 9.74 -17.75
N THR A 218 15.75 9.39 -16.64
CA THR A 218 14.42 9.92 -16.27
C THR A 218 14.51 11.21 -15.45
N GLY A 219 15.73 11.71 -15.21
CA GLY A 219 15.99 12.95 -14.48
C GLY A 219 15.28 14.14 -15.13
N GLY A 220 14.57 14.95 -14.32
CA GLY A 220 13.75 16.07 -14.79
C GLY A 220 12.31 15.72 -15.14
N ARG A 221 12.01 14.44 -15.43
CA ARG A 221 10.65 13.93 -15.71
C ARG A 221 10.00 13.19 -14.55
N ARG A 222 10.72 13.05 -13.44
CA ARG A 222 10.16 12.52 -12.19
C ARG A 222 9.44 13.62 -11.44
N LYS A 223 8.21 13.32 -11.03
CA LYS A 223 7.38 14.15 -10.17
C LYS A 223 6.88 13.31 -9.03
N THR A 224 6.70 13.94 -7.89
CA THR A 224 6.26 13.29 -6.67
C THR A 224 4.94 13.90 -6.27
N VAL A 225 3.94 13.07 -6.03
CA VAL A 225 2.68 13.45 -5.42
C VAL A 225 2.61 12.69 -4.11
N ARG A 226 2.49 13.40 -2.98
CA ARG A 226 2.40 12.77 -1.67
C ARG A 226 0.92 12.58 -1.32
N VAL A 227 0.57 11.37 -0.93
CA VAL A 227 -0.74 11.01 -0.39
C VAL A 227 -0.62 11.11 1.14
N PRO A 228 -1.15 12.17 1.77
CA PRO A 228 -1.11 12.28 3.21
C PRO A 228 -2.06 11.26 3.85
N ARG A 229 -1.92 11.07 5.17
CA ARG A 229 -2.93 10.38 5.96
C ARG A 229 -4.30 11.05 5.78
N TRP A 230 -5.36 10.28 6.02
CA TRP A 230 -6.70 10.85 6.02
C TRP A 230 -6.89 11.70 7.27
N GLY A 231 -7.40 12.92 7.08
CA GLY A 231 -7.86 13.75 8.18
C GLY A 231 -9.15 13.20 8.78
N VAL A 232 -9.45 13.59 10.03
CA VAL A 232 -10.72 13.23 10.70
C VAL A 232 -11.90 13.66 9.83
N ASP A 233 -11.93 14.91 9.37
CA ASP A 233 -12.97 15.44 8.48
C ASP A 233 -13.15 14.65 7.16
N GLU A 234 -12.08 14.09 6.60
CA GLU A 234 -12.16 13.23 5.40
C GLU A 234 -12.79 11.86 5.74
N LEU A 235 -12.49 11.30 6.92
CA LEU A 235 -13.04 10.03 7.38
C LEU A 235 -14.51 10.16 7.82
N GLU A 236 -14.89 11.27 8.46
CA GLU A 236 -16.29 11.55 8.80
C GLU A 236 -17.19 11.59 7.57
N GLN A 237 -16.65 11.99 6.41
CA GLN A 237 -17.38 11.95 5.14
C GLN A 237 -17.76 10.53 4.73
N ILE A 238 -16.94 9.53 5.02
CA ILE A 238 -17.27 8.11 4.75
C ILE A 238 -18.54 7.72 5.52
N ALA A 239 -18.57 7.99 6.83
CA ALA A 239 -19.73 7.70 7.67
C ALA A 239 -20.97 8.48 7.22
N THR A 240 -20.84 9.80 7.05
CA THR A 240 -22.00 10.65 6.74
C THR A 240 -22.59 10.35 5.37
N GLN A 241 -21.76 10.10 4.34
CA GLN A 241 -22.25 9.69 3.01
C GLN A 241 -22.89 8.31 3.05
N GLY A 242 -22.26 7.34 3.72
CA GLY A 242 -22.76 5.96 3.79
C GLY A 242 -24.05 5.85 4.58
N LEU A 243 -24.11 6.42 5.79
CA LEU A 243 -25.33 6.44 6.61
C LEU A 243 -26.47 7.14 5.85
N LYS A 244 -26.20 8.28 5.20
CA LYS A 244 -27.20 8.97 4.39
C LYS A 244 -27.75 8.09 3.25
N ALA A 245 -26.89 7.35 2.56
CA ALA A 245 -27.31 6.42 1.50
C ALA A 245 -28.19 5.29 2.05
N LEU A 246 -27.99 4.90 3.31
CA LEU A 246 -28.78 3.90 4.04
C LEU A 246 -30.03 4.48 4.73
N ARG A 247 -30.35 5.76 4.55
CA ARG A 247 -31.42 6.44 5.32
C ARG A 247 -31.16 6.40 6.83
N LEU A 248 -29.90 6.47 7.24
CA LEU A 248 -29.47 6.50 8.63
C LEU A 248 -28.78 7.83 8.95
N TRP A 249 -28.70 8.13 10.23
CA TRP A 249 -27.82 9.17 10.78
C TRP A 249 -27.28 8.73 12.14
N ALA A 250 -26.16 9.31 12.56
CA ALA A 250 -25.55 9.07 13.86
C ALA A 250 -25.26 10.42 14.53
N ALA A 251 -25.18 10.42 15.86
CA ALA A 251 -24.71 11.59 16.61
C ALA A 251 -23.31 12.01 16.12
N PRO A 252 -23.02 13.33 15.96
CA PRO A 252 -21.72 13.80 15.50
C PRO A 252 -20.54 13.27 16.31
N ASP A 253 -20.66 13.26 17.64
CA ASP A 253 -19.61 12.76 18.54
C ASP A 253 -19.28 11.28 18.30
N LEU A 254 -20.27 10.46 17.92
CA LEU A 254 -20.03 9.07 17.55
C LEU A 254 -19.23 8.99 16.24
N ILE A 255 -19.60 9.77 15.23
CA ILE A 255 -18.91 9.81 13.93
C ILE A 255 -17.46 10.26 14.11
N THR A 256 -17.23 11.34 14.87
CA THR A 256 -15.89 11.85 15.19
C THR A 256 -15.07 10.81 15.92
N ASN A 257 -15.64 10.12 16.92
CA ASN A 257 -14.95 9.05 17.64
C ASN A 257 -14.53 7.90 16.70
N LEU A 258 -15.42 7.42 15.83
CA LEU A 258 -15.07 6.40 14.83
C LEU A 258 -13.92 6.87 13.91
N ALA A 259 -13.96 8.12 13.47
CA ALA A 259 -12.93 8.69 12.60
C ALA A 259 -11.58 8.82 13.31
N GLU A 260 -11.57 9.26 14.57
CA GLU A 260 -10.35 9.33 15.40
C GLU A 260 -9.76 7.94 15.65
N GLN A 261 -10.60 6.94 15.96
CA GLN A 261 -10.17 5.55 16.17
C GLN A 261 -9.87 4.79 14.88
N SER A 262 -10.03 5.42 13.71
CA SER A 262 -9.66 4.83 12.42
C SER A 262 -8.18 5.05 12.06
N PHE A 263 -7.41 5.76 12.90
CA PHE A 263 -5.96 5.98 12.74
C PHE A 263 -5.55 6.54 11.36
N GLY A 264 -6.43 7.31 10.72
CA GLY A 264 -6.19 7.86 9.37
C GLY A 264 -6.36 6.84 8.24
N SER A 265 -7.01 5.70 8.50
CA SER A 265 -7.29 4.66 7.52
C SER A 265 -8.76 4.65 7.09
N PRO A 266 -9.05 4.83 5.78
CA PRO A 266 -10.41 4.67 5.28
C PRO A 266 -10.87 3.21 5.38
N GLN A 267 -9.97 2.23 5.37
CA GLN A 267 -10.33 0.82 5.52
C GLN A 267 -10.92 0.53 6.91
N ILE A 268 -10.26 1.02 7.96
CA ILE A 268 -10.77 0.88 9.34
C ILE A 268 -12.09 1.63 9.50
N MET A 269 -12.18 2.86 8.98
CA MET A 269 -13.42 3.65 9.04
C MET A 269 -14.60 2.94 8.39
N GLN A 270 -14.39 2.36 7.20
CA GLN A 270 -15.41 1.59 6.49
C GLN A 270 -15.85 0.37 7.30
N GLN A 271 -14.90 -0.36 7.90
CA GLN A 271 -15.18 -1.53 8.73
C GLN A 271 -15.98 -1.14 9.99
N LEU A 272 -15.56 -0.10 10.71
CA LEU A 272 -16.27 0.39 11.89
C LEU A 272 -17.69 0.86 11.55
N CYS A 273 -17.90 1.55 10.42
CA CYS A 273 -19.24 1.96 10.01
C CYS A 273 -20.12 0.75 9.66
N LEU A 274 -19.55 -0.27 9.01
CA LEU A 274 -20.24 -1.51 8.68
C LEU A 274 -20.65 -2.25 9.95
N ASP A 275 -19.73 -2.43 10.90
CA ASP A 275 -19.97 -3.11 12.17
C ASP A 275 -20.97 -2.34 13.04
N LEU A 276 -20.90 -1.01 13.06
CA LEU A 276 -21.91 -0.19 13.74
C LEU A 276 -23.32 -0.45 13.18
N CYS A 277 -23.46 -0.57 11.86
CA CYS A 277 -24.76 -0.86 11.25
C CYS A 277 -25.20 -2.31 11.53
N GLU A 278 -24.35 -3.27 11.22
CA GLU A 278 -24.72 -4.69 11.19
C GLU A 278 -24.65 -5.35 12.56
N MET A 279 -23.54 -5.20 13.27
CA MET A 279 -23.28 -5.92 14.52
C MET A 279 -23.94 -5.23 15.71
N GLU A 280 -23.88 -3.91 15.78
CA GLU A 280 -24.43 -3.15 16.91
C GLU A 280 -25.91 -2.83 16.73
N ASN A 281 -26.36 -2.53 15.50
CA ASN A 281 -27.73 -2.12 15.22
C ASN A 281 -28.58 -3.16 14.47
N GLY A 282 -27.99 -4.26 13.98
CA GLY A 282 -28.74 -5.30 13.25
C GLY A 282 -29.31 -4.84 11.90
N ILE A 283 -28.75 -3.77 11.32
CA ILE A 283 -29.19 -3.17 10.07
C ILE A 283 -28.30 -3.66 8.94
N TYR A 284 -28.81 -4.60 8.14
CA TYR A 284 -28.08 -5.21 7.01
C TYR A 284 -28.48 -4.64 5.64
N ARG A 285 -29.57 -3.88 5.60
CA ARG A 285 -30.13 -3.32 4.37
C ARG A 285 -31.05 -2.15 4.67
N SER A 286 -31.23 -1.28 3.69
CA SER A 286 -32.20 -0.19 3.73
C SER A 286 -33.04 -0.17 2.45
N ASP A 287 -34.29 0.29 2.58
CA ASP A 287 -35.18 0.59 1.46
C ASP A 287 -35.17 2.11 1.23
N GLU A 288 -35.12 2.55 -0.03
CA GLU A 288 -35.21 3.97 -0.36
C GLU A 288 -36.43 4.68 0.24
N ARG A 289 -37.51 3.97 0.59
CA ARG A 289 -38.71 4.52 1.22
C ARG A 289 -38.74 4.40 2.75
N ALA A 290 -37.73 3.79 3.36
CA ALA A 290 -37.61 3.70 4.80
C ALA A 290 -37.55 5.11 5.43
N PRO A 291 -38.15 5.31 6.61
CA PRO A 291 -37.93 6.53 7.37
C PRO A 291 -36.43 6.69 7.69
N VAL A 292 -36.00 7.93 7.89
CA VAL A 292 -34.63 8.18 8.34
C VAL A 292 -34.54 7.86 9.82
N GLU A 293 -33.63 6.97 10.19
CA GLU A 293 -33.48 6.46 11.57
C GLU A 293 -32.10 6.78 12.15
N GLU A 294 -32.04 6.96 13.46
CA GLU A 294 -30.78 7.15 14.19
C GLU A 294 -30.17 5.79 14.51
N VAL A 295 -28.87 5.61 14.25
CA VAL A 295 -28.13 4.44 14.74
C VAL A 295 -27.78 4.64 16.21
N ARG A 296 -27.96 3.60 17.01
CA ARG A 296 -27.60 3.59 18.42
C ARG A 296 -26.08 3.45 18.55
N ALA A 297 -25.48 4.26 19.43
CA ALA A 297 -24.10 4.06 19.84
C ALA A 297 -23.94 2.73 20.60
N PRO A 298 -22.79 2.05 20.49
CA PRO A 298 -22.49 0.85 21.28
C PRO A 298 -22.62 1.13 22.78
N ASP A 299 -23.19 0.18 23.53
CA ASP A 299 -23.31 0.29 24.99
C ASP A 299 -21.93 0.25 25.68
N ASP A 300 -20.99 -0.48 25.09
CA ASP A 300 -19.59 -0.55 25.49
C ASP A 300 -18.71 -0.27 24.25
N ILE A 301 -18.30 0.98 24.11
CA ILE A 301 -17.56 1.46 22.94
C ILE A 301 -16.16 0.82 22.84
N ASP A 302 -15.52 0.53 23.98
CA ASP A 302 -14.21 -0.09 24.02
C ASP A 302 -14.30 -1.55 23.54
N LYS A 303 -15.34 -2.27 23.95
CA LYS A 303 -15.63 -3.61 23.45
C LYS A 303 -15.92 -3.62 21.96
N PHE A 304 -16.65 -2.62 21.46
CA PHE A 304 -16.91 -2.47 20.03
C PHE A 304 -15.61 -2.33 19.25
N PHE A 305 -14.71 -1.43 19.66
CA PHE A 305 -13.41 -1.28 18.98
C PHE A 305 -12.55 -2.54 19.08
N ARG A 306 -12.56 -3.24 20.22
CA ARG A 306 -11.90 -4.54 20.41
C ARG A 306 -12.45 -5.67 19.55
N SER A 307 -13.64 -5.55 18.96
CA SER A 307 -14.18 -6.61 18.10
C SER A 307 -13.58 -6.61 16.69
N LEU A 308 -12.93 -5.53 16.29
CA LEU A 308 -12.23 -5.44 15.02
C LEU A 308 -10.83 -6.04 15.16
N GLU A 309 -10.64 -7.22 14.59
CA GLU A 309 -9.36 -7.94 14.60
C GLU A 309 -8.80 -8.07 13.17
N ASP A 310 -7.47 -8.02 13.06
CA ASP A 310 -6.74 -8.31 11.82
C ASP A 310 -5.60 -9.29 12.14
N ASP A 311 -5.72 -10.54 11.68
CA ASP A 311 -4.79 -11.62 12.00
C ASP A 311 -3.33 -11.29 11.65
N GLU A 312 -3.11 -10.58 10.54
CA GLU A 312 -1.77 -10.19 10.09
C GLU A 312 -1.18 -9.13 11.03
N ALA A 313 -1.93 -8.07 11.35
CA ALA A 313 -1.50 -7.02 12.27
C ALA A 313 -1.35 -7.53 13.70
N LEU A 314 -2.20 -8.45 14.16
CA LEU A 314 -2.06 -9.13 15.45
C LEU A 314 -0.81 -10.02 15.47
N GLY A 315 -0.54 -10.75 14.38
CA GLY A 315 0.69 -11.52 14.22
C GLY A 315 1.94 -10.64 14.28
N TRP A 316 1.89 -9.45 13.65
CA TRP A 316 2.96 -8.46 13.75
C TRP A 316 3.10 -7.85 15.14
N LEU A 317 2.00 -7.49 15.81
CA LEU A 317 2.02 -7.01 17.19
C LEU A 317 2.67 -8.05 18.11
N ALA A 318 2.30 -9.31 17.97
CA ALA A 318 2.89 -10.40 18.74
C ALA A 318 4.39 -10.55 18.45
N LYS A 319 4.78 -10.56 17.17
CA LYS A 319 6.18 -10.67 16.73
C LYS A 319 7.04 -9.51 17.22
N LEU A 320 6.53 -8.27 17.14
CA LEU A 320 7.24 -7.09 17.61
C LEU A 320 7.31 -7.06 19.14
N SER A 321 6.25 -7.45 19.84
CA SER A 321 6.25 -7.56 21.31
C SER A 321 7.20 -8.64 21.82
N ALA A 322 7.37 -9.73 21.06
CA ALA A 322 8.31 -10.81 21.37
C ALA A 322 9.78 -10.41 21.12
N GLY A 323 10.04 -9.52 20.16
CA GLY A 323 11.39 -9.15 19.74
C GLY A 323 12.18 -10.34 19.12
N PRO A 324 13.49 -10.18 18.84
CA PRO A 324 14.36 -11.27 18.36
C PRO A 324 14.50 -12.40 19.39
N ASP A 325 15.07 -13.55 19.01
CA ASP A 325 15.27 -14.66 19.95
C ASP A 325 16.45 -14.35 20.88
N PRO A 326 16.23 -14.18 22.20
CA PRO A 326 17.29 -13.72 23.08
C PRO A 326 18.27 -14.86 23.40
N ARG A 327 19.56 -14.55 23.52
CA ARG A 327 20.58 -15.53 23.96
C ARG A 327 20.50 -15.91 25.42
N ARG A 328 20.07 -14.96 26.24
CA ARG A 328 19.90 -15.09 27.68
C ARG A 328 18.51 -14.63 28.06
N LYS A 329 18.06 -15.03 29.24
CA LYS A 329 16.78 -14.58 29.77
C LYS A 329 16.77 -13.05 29.86
N ARG A 330 15.79 -12.39 29.26
CA ARG A 330 15.65 -10.93 29.33
C ARG A 330 15.20 -10.50 30.72
N GLU A 331 15.67 -9.35 31.18
CA GLU A 331 15.17 -8.77 32.42
C GLU A 331 13.71 -8.32 32.21
N LYS A 332 12.82 -8.73 33.12
CA LYS A 332 11.43 -8.28 33.15
C LYS A 332 11.24 -7.29 34.29
N LYS A 333 10.42 -6.27 34.03
CA LYS A 333 10.04 -5.25 35.00
C LYS A 333 8.54 -5.34 35.26
N SER A 334 8.17 -5.23 36.52
CA SER A 334 6.77 -5.17 36.94
C SER A 334 6.15 -3.85 36.49
N TYR A 335 5.30 -3.90 35.48
CA TYR A 335 4.62 -2.74 34.90
C TYR A 335 3.18 -2.64 35.45
N PRO A 336 2.71 -1.43 35.83
CA PRO A 336 1.39 -1.23 36.44
C PRO A 336 0.25 -1.21 35.41
N THR A 337 0.02 -2.36 34.76
CA THR A 337 -1.23 -2.70 34.05
C THR A 337 -2.30 -3.16 35.05
N ASP A 338 -3.51 -3.44 34.56
CA ASP A 338 -4.58 -4.06 35.36
C ASP A 338 -4.97 -5.43 34.78
N PRO A 339 -4.54 -6.56 35.39
CA PRO A 339 -3.62 -6.66 36.54
C PRO A 339 -2.16 -6.33 36.15
N PRO A 340 -1.26 -6.09 37.12
CA PRO A 340 0.16 -5.85 36.84
C PRO A 340 0.82 -6.97 36.04
N ALA A 341 1.70 -6.62 35.10
CA ALA A 341 2.36 -7.55 34.19
C ALA A 341 3.88 -7.42 34.25
N GLU A 342 4.58 -8.54 34.10
CA GLU A 342 6.05 -8.58 34.00
C GLU A 342 6.46 -8.44 32.53
N LEU A 343 7.02 -7.29 32.17
CA LEU A 343 7.31 -6.91 30.78
C LEU A 343 8.82 -6.76 30.53
N ASP A 344 9.31 -7.30 29.41
CA ASP A 344 10.66 -7.03 28.93
C ASP A 344 10.76 -5.69 28.18
N GLY A 345 11.97 -5.29 27.76
CA GLY A 345 12.18 -4.01 27.07
C GLY A 345 11.40 -3.84 25.75
N TYR A 346 11.08 -4.91 25.01
CA TYR A 346 10.26 -4.82 23.80
C TYR A 346 8.78 -4.64 24.14
N GLN A 347 8.29 -5.40 25.13
CA GLN A 347 6.94 -5.25 25.65
C GLN A 347 6.72 -3.87 26.29
N LEU A 348 7.72 -3.31 26.98
CA LEU A 348 7.66 -1.95 27.53
C LEU A 348 7.49 -0.88 26.46
N ILE A 349 8.13 -1.04 25.30
CA ILE A 349 7.95 -0.13 24.15
C ILE A 349 6.51 -0.22 23.65
N MET A 350 6.01 -1.43 23.39
CA MET A 350 4.66 -1.65 22.87
C MET A 350 3.58 -1.20 23.87
N GLN A 351 3.74 -1.50 25.15
CA GLN A 351 2.83 -1.07 26.20
C GLN A 351 2.83 0.46 26.34
N SER A 352 3.99 1.10 26.21
CA SER A 352 4.06 2.57 26.22
C SER A 352 3.31 3.16 25.03
N LEU A 353 3.47 2.59 23.82
CA LEU A 353 2.71 3.02 22.65
C LEU A 353 1.20 2.87 22.89
N HIS A 354 0.75 1.77 23.49
CA HIS A 354 -0.64 1.59 23.91
C HIS A 354 -1.11 2.68 24.88
N ASP A 355 -0.34 2.94 25.94
CA ASP A 355 -0.67 3.95 26.96
C ASP A 355 -0.81 5.36 26.34
N PHE A 356 -0.01 5.69 25.31
CA PHE A 356 -0.12 6.94 24.54
C PHE A 356 -1.26 6.96 23.51
N GLY A 357 -2.04 5.88 23.41
CA GLY A 357 -3.12 5.76 22.42
C GLY A 357 -2.64 5.40 21.01
N SER A 358 -1.46 4.81 20.89
CA SER A 358 -0.78 4.44 19.64
C SER A 358 -0.63 5.60 18.64
N PRO A 359 0.07 6.68 19.02
CA PRO A 359 0.28 7.80 18.11
C PRO A 359 1.12 7.37 16.89
N HIS A 360 0.91 8.07 15.78
CA HIS A 360 1.70 7.88 14.56
C HIS A 360 3.20 8.14 14.79
N GLU A 361 3.54 9.13 15.60
CA GLU A 361 4.91 9.49 15.98
C GLU A 361 5.00 9.64 17.49
N LEU A 362 6.05 9.07 18.09
CA LEU A 362 6.36 9.22 19.51
C LEU A 362 7.86 9.48 19.69
N PRO A 363 8.27 10.67 20.20
CA PRO A 363 9.65 10.92 20.55
C PRO A 363 10.16 9.88 21.56
N LEU A 364 11.33 9.30 21.32
CA LEU A 364 11.89 8.26 22.18
C LEU A 364 12.19 8.78 23.59
N SER A 365 12.49 10.07 23.73
CA SER A 365 12.64 10.74 25.02
C SER A 365 11.35 10.71 25.84
N GLU A 366 10.19 10.88 25.20
CA GLU A 366 8.89 10.82 25.87
C GLU A 366 8.54 9.39 26.27
N LEU A 367 8.82 8.41 25.39
CA LEU A 367 8.67 7.00 25.72
C LEU A 367 9.55 6.61 26.92
N LYS A 368 10.84 6.96 26.90
CA LYS A 368 11.79 6.69 27.98
C LYS A 368 11.32 7.31 29.30
N ARG A 369 10.86 8.57 29.27
CA ARG A 369 10.28 9.24 30.44
C ARG A 369 9.05 8.52 30.97
N HIS A 370 8.11 8.15 30.10
CA HIS A 370 6.90 7.41 30.48
C HIS A 370 7.24 6.06 31.15
N VAL A 371 8.17 5.30 30.55
CA VAL A 371 8.65 4.03 31.15
C VAL A 371 9.27 4.27 32.53
N GLY A 372 10.15 5.27 32.66
CA GLY A 372 10.77 5.63 33.94
C GLY A 372 9.75 6.00 35.01
N ASP A 373 8.75 6.81 34.67
CA ASP A 373 7.69 7.25 35.58
C ASP A 373 6.79 6.08 36.01
N ARG A 374 6.42 5.19 35.08
CA ARG A 374 5.55 4.03 35.35
C ARG A 374 6.25 2.96 36.18
N LEU A 375 7.55 2.73 35.93
CA LEU A 375 8.37 1.79 36.70
C LEU A 375 8.95 2.38 37.99
N LYS A 376 8.91 3.71 38.16
CA LYS A 376 9.52 4.44 39.29
C LYS A 376 11.03 4.19 39.44
N ILE A 377 11.74 4.12 38.32
CA ILE A 377 13.18 3.84 38.26
C ILE A 377 13.99 5.10 37.92
N ASP A 378 15.26 5.12 38.31
CA ASP A 378 16.14 6.26 38.01
C ASP A 378 16.69 6.20 36.55
N GLY A 379 17.38 7.28 36.13
CA GLY A 379 17.94 7.36 34.78
C GLY A 379 19.01 6.31 34.46
N LYS A 380 19.71 5.78 35.48
CA LYS A 380 20.75 4.75 35.30
C LYS A 380 20.09 3.40 35.07
N GLU A 381 19.06 3.07 35.85
CA GLU A 381 18.25 1.86 35.66
C GLU A 381 17.50 1.89 34.32
N LEU A 382 16.93 3.03 33.95
CA LEU A 382 16.27 3.21 32.65
C LEU A 382 17.25 3.03 31.48
N GLY A 383 18.50 3.47 31.63
CA GLY A 383 19.55 3.30 30.62
C GLY A 383 19.84 1.83 30.31
N ARG A 384 19.82 0.96 31.32
CA ARG A 384 20.09 -0.49 31.20
C ARG A 384 19.02 -1.24 30.39
N LEU A 385 17.83 -0.68 30.23
CA LEU A 385 16.76 -1.28 29.41
C LEU A 385 17.03 -1.20 27.90
N ALA A 386 18.07 -0.45 27.48
CA ALA A 386 18.50 -0.32 26.08
C ALA A 386 17.36 -0.01 25.08
N LEU A 387 16.35 0.77 25.50
CA LEU A 387 15.11 0.99 24.72
C LEU A 387 15.33 1.58 23.32
N GLU A 388 16.41 2.35 23.12
CA GLU A 388 16.76 2.86 21.79
C GLU A 388 17.22 1.75 20.84
N LEU A 389 18.09 0.87 21.31
CA LEU A 389 18.57 -0.27 20.54
C LEU A 389 17.41 -1.23 20.22
N LYS A 390 16.58 -1.53 21.23
CA LYS A 390 15.39 -2.37 21.02
C LYS A 390 14.41 -1.73 20.01
N ALA A 391 14.17 -0.42 20.07
CA ALA A 391 13.35 0.27 19.07
C ALA A 391 13.96 0.22 17.65
N ARG A 392 15.29 0.29 17.51
CA ARG A 392 15.96 0.07 16.22
C ARG A 392 15.77 -1.37 15.72
N ASN A 393 15.93 -2.35 16.61
CA ASN A 393 15.73 -3.77 16.28
C ASN A 393 14.30 -4.03 15.80
N LEU A 394 13.30 -3.41 16.42
CA LEU A 394 11.92 -3.46 15.96
C LEU A 394 11.75 -2.89 14.56
N GLY A 395 12.37 -1.74 14.29
CA GLY A 395 12.32 -1.14 12.96
C GLY A 395 12.92 -2.04 11.88
N LEU A 396 14.06 -2.67 12.18
CA LEU A 396 14.69 -3.63 11.28
C LEU A 396 13.87 -4.93 11.13
N LEU A 397 13.23 -5.39 12.19
CA LEU A 397 12.33 -6.56 12.18
C LEU A 397 11.10 -6.30 11.30
N ALA A 398 10.65 -5.04 11.25
CA ALA A 398 9.54 -4.54 10.45
C ALA A 398 9.93 -4.06 9.04
N SER A 399 11.22 -4.05 8.67
CA SER A 399 11.72 -3.53 7.37
C SER A 399 12.41 -4.56 6.46
N LYS A 400 12.32 -5.86 6.75
CA LYS A 400 12.98 -6.93 5.96
C LYS A 400 12.52 -7.01 4.49
N ASP A 401 13.18 -6.25 3.62
CA ASP A 401 13.65 -6.71 2.30
C ASP A 401 15.15 -7.03 2.47
N THR A 402 15.53 -8.31 2.47
CA THR A 402 16.91 -8.74 2.76
C THR A 402 17.77 -8.70 1.50
N THR A 403 18.22 -7.52 1.07
CA THR A 403 19.37 -7.42 0.13
C THR A 403 20.72 -7.30 0.85
N SER A 404 20.76 -7.28 2.18
CA SER A 404 21.99 -7.08 2.96
C SER A 404 22.23 -8.11 4.07
N ALA A 405 21.70 -9.33 3.91
CA ALA A 405 22.12 -10.51 4.67
C ALA A 405 23.44 -11.14 4.15
N LEU A 406 23.95 -10.67 3.00
CA LEU A 406 25.11 -11.26 2.32
C LEU A 406 26.48 -10.66 2.71
N GLU A 407 26.54 -9.65 3.58
CA GLU A 407 27.83 -9.01 3.96
C GLU A 407 28.23 -9.20 5.44
N ALA A 408 27.43 -9.89 6.25
CA ALA A 408 27.74 -10.11 7.67
C ALA A 408 28.39 -11.49 7.93
N GLN A 409 29.40 -11.87 7.14
CA GLN A 409 30.39 -12.88 7.53
C GLN A 409 31.71 -12.16 7.83
N ASN A 410 31.92 -11.82 9.11
CA ASN A 410 33.22 -11.63 9.79
C ASN A 410 33.13 -10.57 10.91
N ARG A 411 32.33 -10.85 11.94
CA ARG A 411 32.57 -10.23 13.26
C ARG A 411 32.67 -11.34 14.30
N THR A 412 33.90 -11.64 14.71
CA THR A 412 34.19 -12.39 15.93
C THR A 412 33.91 -11.51 17.14
N ALA A 413 33.26 -12.08 18.15
CA ALA A 413 32.95 -11.42 19.42
C ALA A 413 34.22 -10.99 20.17
N PRO A 414 34.20 -9.87 20.92
CA PRO A 414 35.14 -9.67 22.02
C PRO A 414 34.78 -10.65 23.15
N GLU A 415 35.79 -11.32 23.72
CA GLU A 415 35.63 -12.31 24.78
C GLU A 415 35.41 -11.72 26.19
N ASP A 416 35.23 -10.40 26.31
CA ASP A 416 34.95 -9.74 27.58
C ASP A 416 33.98 -8.58 27.35
N ALA A 417 32.70 -8.76 27.70
CA ALA A 417 31.71 -7.69 27.62
C ALA A 417 30.75 -7.73 28.83
N LEU A 418 30.45 -6.52 29.32
CA LEU A 418 29.92 -6.18 30.63
C LEU A 418 28.42 -6.56 30.79
N ASP A 419 27.91 -6.46 32.02
CA ASP A 419 26.50 -6.69 32.46
C ASP A 419 25.43 -5.78 31.77
N ASP A 420 25.47 -5.58 30.45
CA ASP A 420 24.52 -4.73 29.72
C ASP A 420 23.76 -5.53 28.65
N GLU A 421 22.43 -5.37 28.59
CA GLU A 421 21.55 -6.10 27.64
C GLU A 421 21.84 -5.73 26.16
N SER A 422 22.62 -4.67 25.92
CA SER A 422 22.92 -4.16 24.59
C SER A 422 23.69 -5.16 23.72
N ASP A 423 24.77 -5.75 24.25
CA ASP A 423 25.65 -6.67 23.49
C ASP A 423 24.94 -7.99 23.12
N ASP A 424 24.11 -8.51 24.03
CA ASP A 424 23.34 -9.73 23.81
C ASP A 424 22.27 -9.51 22.71
N GLU A 425 21.64 -8.33 22.66
CA GLU A 425 20.64 -7.99 21.65
C GLU A 425 21.24 -7.76 20.25
N GLU A 426 22.43 -7.14 20.16
CA GLU A 426 23.10 -6.93 18.87
C GLU A 426 23.40 -8.25 18.15
N PHE A 427 23.83 -9.27 18.88
CA PHE A 427 24.19 -10.54 18.29
C PHE A 427 22.98 -11.51 18.22
N ALA A 428 22.01 -11.46 19.14
CA ALA A 428 20.72 -12.15 18.94
C ALA A 428 20.03 -11.72 17.62
N PHE A 429 20.11 -10.43 17.31
CA PHE A 429 19.63 -9.88 16.04
C PHE A 429 20.41 -10.43 14.83
N ALA A 430 21.73 -10.56 14.92
CA ALA A 430 22.57 -11.09 13.84
C ALA A 430 22.25 -12.55 13.45
N GLU A 431 21.79 -13.38 14.39
CA GLU A 431 21.39 -14.78 14.11
C GLU A 431 19.99 -14.90 13.46
N LEU A 432 19.12 -13.89 13.63
CA LEU A 432 17.76 -13.85 13.08
C LEU A 432 17.72 -13.58 11.55
N VAL A 433 18.87 -13.43 10.90
CA VAL A 433 18.98 -13.01 9.50
C VAL A 433 18.88 -14.23 8.57
N ALA A 434 17.70 -14.84 8.49
CA ALA A 434 17.33 -15.76 7.41
C ALA A 434 15.80 -15.81 7.18
N ALA A 435 15.42 -15.88 5.90
CA ALA A 435 14.12 -16.24 5.30
C ALA A 435 12.94 -15.23 5.25
N ASP A 436 12.40 -15.19 4.01
CA ASP A 436 11.10 -14.82 3.42
C ASP A 436 10.32 -13.54 3.79
N ALA A 437 9.79 -12.92 2.72
CA ALA A 437 9.07 -11.66 2.69
C ALA A 437 7.56 -11.85 2.94
N ILE A 438 7.10 -11.37 4.10
CA ILE A 438 5.70 -11.08 4.41
C ILE A 438 5.48 -9.58 4.16
N PRO A 439 4.31 -9.11 3.69
CA PRO A 439 3.98 -7.69 3.71
C PRO A 439 4.16 -7.10 5.12
N GLN A 440 4.81 -5.95 5.24
CA GLN A 440 5.31 -5.48 6.53
C GLN A 440 4.59 -4.21 6.99
N PRO A 441 4.24 -4.10 8.28
CA PRO A 441 3.86 -2.82 8.85
C PRO A 441 5.12 -1.97 8.91
N VAL A 442 5.04 -0.71 8.50
CA VAL A 442 6.20 0.17 8.59
C VAL A 442 6.28 0.71 10.02
N PHE A 443 7.19 0.14 10.80
CA PHE A 443 7.62 0.62 12.10
C PHE A 443 9.08 1.07 11.95
N GLU A 444 9.42 2.30 12.32
CA GLU A 444 10.80 2.78 12.20
C GLU A 444 11.22 3.67 13.37
N LEU A 445 12.51 3.65 13.70
CA LEU A 445 13.13 4.65 14.56
C LEU A 445 13.92 5.62 13.69
N GLN A 446 13.39 6.83 13.53
CA GLN A 446 14.05 7.89 12.77
C GLN A 446 14.97 8.72 13.69
N GLY A 447 16.20 8.99 13.25
CA GLY A 447 17.15 9.82 14.01
C GLY A 447 17.95 9.04 15.07
N THR A 448 18.70 9.77 15.90
CA THR A 448 19.55 9.22 16.98
C THR A 448 19.46 10.10 18.24
N GLY A 449 19.63 9.49 19.41
CA GLY A 449 19.68 10.21 20.68
C GLY A 449 18.42 11.02 20.95
N ILE A 450 18.57 12.32 21.24
CA ILE A 450 17.44 13.20 21.62
C ILE A 450 16.45 13.42 20.47
N GLN A 451 16.90 13.31 19.21
CA GLN A 451 16.04 13.48 18.03
C GLN A 451 15.38 12.16 17.59
N ALA A 452 15.66 11.04 18.27
CA ALA A 452 15.11 9.75 17.91
C ALA A 452 13.59 9.72 18.11
N THR A 453 12.86 9.31 17.08
CA THR A 453 11.38 9.26 17.07
C THR A 453 10.92 7.93 16.51
N ILE A 454 10.01 7.26 17.22
CA ILE A 454 9.34 6.05 16.75
C ILE A 454 8.20 6.47 15.82
N ARG A 455 8.08 5.85 14.65
CA ARG A 455 7.00 6.07 13.70
C ARG A 455 6.28 4.77 13.37
N ILE A 456 4.95 4.77 13.44
CA ILE A 456 4.10 3.64 13.06
C ILE A 456 3.23 4.06 11.89
N LEU A 457 3.62 3.66 10.68
CA LEU A 457 2.97 4.11 9.46
C LEU A 457 1.84 3.19 8.99
N ASP A 458 1.68 2.01 9.58
CA ASP A 458 0.56 1.08 9.33
C ASP A 458 -0.57 1.34 10.34
N PRO A 459 -1.73 1.88 9.90
CA PRO A 459 -2.87 2.12 10.78
C PRO A 459 -3.45 0.87 11.43
N LEU A 460 -3.38 -0.31 10.78
CA LEU A 460 -3.90 -1.54 11.38
C LEU A 460 -3.01 -1.97 12.55
N LEU A 461 -1.68 -1.85 12.43
CA LEU A 461 -0.80 -2.08 13.58
C LEU A 461 -1.08 -1.08 14.72
N SER A 462 -1.28 0.20 14.39
CA SER A 462 -1.66 1.20 15.42
C SER A 462 -2.98 0.86 16.12
N TYR A 463 -3.97 0.41 15.34
CA TYR A 463 -5.25 -0.04 15.88
C TYR A 463 -5.08 -1.23 16.82
N MET A 464 -4.30 -2.24 16.42
CA MET A 464 -4.04 -3.43 17.24
C MET A 464 -3.29 -3.06 18.53
N ILE A 465 -2.29 -2.17 18.48
CA ILE A 465 -1.60 -1.69 19.68
C ILE A 465 -2.59 -1.00 20.64
N LYS A 466 -3.50 -0.17 20.11
CA LYS A 466 -4.48 0.54 20.94
C LYS A 466 -5.50 -0.40 21.57
N TRP A 467 -6.10 -1.29 20.79
CA TRP A 467 -7.30 -2.01 21.21
C TRP A 467 -7.03 -3.43 21.72
N HIS A 468 -5.86 -4.01 21.41
CA HIS A 468 -5.49 -5.38 21.81
C HIS A 468 -4.23 -5.45 22.69
N PRO A 469 -4.17 -4.72 23.83
CA PRO A 469 -2.99 -4.71 24.71
C PRO A 469 -2.67 -6.09 25.31
N GLU A 470 -3.65 -6.98 25.43
CA GLU A 470 -3.44 -8.35 25.91
C GLU A 470 -2.38 -9.10 25.08
N LYS A 471 -2.32 -8.85 23.76
CA LYS A 471 -1.31 -9.46 22.88
C LYS A 471 0.10 -9.02 23.20
N ILE A 472 0.28 -7.80 23.71
CA ILE A 472 1.59 -7.31 24.14
C ILE A 472 2.08 -8.15 25.32
N VAL A 473 1.21 -8.41 26.29
CA VAL A 473 1.53 -9.17 27.51
C VAL A 473 1.77 -10.65 27.20
N GLU A 474 0.89 -11.26 26.39
CA GLU A 474 0.94 -12.69 26.03
C GLU A 474 2.19 -13.07 25.22
N SER A 475 2.74 -12.14 24.43
CA SER A 475 3.80 -12.42 23.45
C SER A 475 5.22 -12.32 24.02
N GLY A 476 5.37 -11.95 25.29
CA GLY A 476 6.67 -11.82 25.93
C GLY A 476 7.45 -13.13 25.93
N ARG A 477 8.71 -13.09 25.49
CA ARG A 477 9.60 -14.25 25.60
C ARG A 477 10.10 -14.42 27.04
N GLY A 478 10.31 -15.67 27.43
CA GLY A 478 10.62 -16.11 28.80
C GLY A 478 12.04 -15.77 29.24
#